data_AF-A0A7K2XNS8-F1
#
_entry.id   AF-A0A7K2XNS8-F1
#
_cell.length_a   1.000
_cell.length_b   1.000
_cell.length_c   1.000
_cell.angle_alpha   90.00
_cell.angle_beta   90.00
_cell.angle_gamma   90.00
#
_symmetry.space_group_name_H-M   'P 1'
#
loop_
_entity.id
_entity.type
_entity.pdbx_description
1 polymer ?
#
loop_
_entity_poly.entity_id
_entity_poly.type
_entity_poly.pdbx_seq_one_letter_code
_entity_poly.pdbx_strand_id
1 'polypeptide(L)'
;PERRVGASVAHLGLAARLWSTALGPAALYGRFPGLDPAELYWDGALTSPDDLWWAGSATRPATAADLRAAVQEAHLVPLHAALRRDGRTATRLLWG
;
A
#
# COMPACT_ATOMS: atom_id res chain seq x y z
N PRO A 1 -2.27 -23.25 8.17
CA PRO A 1 -2.04 -22.79 6.79
C PRO A 1 -2.84 -21.52 6.44
N GLU A 2 -3.99 -21.35 7.10
CA GLU A 2 -4.87 -20.19 6.96
C GLU A 2 -4.18 -18.87 7.28
N ARG A 3 -3.35 -18.80 8.34
CA ARG A 3 -2.63 -17.56 8.70
C ARG A 3 -1.74 -17.03 7.58
N ARG A 4 -1.02 -17.91 6.87
CA ARG A 4 -0.16 -17.50 5.75
C ARG A 4 -0.97 -17.04 4.55
N VAL A 5 -2.10 -17.70 4.28
CA VAL A 5 -3.02 -17.31 3.21
C VAL A 5 -3.63 -15.95 3.53
N GLY A 6 -4.14 -15.76 4.74
CA GLY A 6 -4.67 -14.48 5.21
C GLY A 6 -3.65 -13.35 5.13
N ALA A 7 -2.41 -13.58 5.58
CA ALA A 7 -1.31 -12.61 5.43
C ALA A 7 -1.04 -12.23 3.95
N SER A 8 -1.08 -13.21 3.05
CA SER A 8 -0.87 -12.99 1.62
C SER A 8 -2.02 -12.19 1.01
N VAL A 9 -3.27 -12.55 1.34
CA VAL A 9 -4.48 -11.86 0.88
C VAL A 9 -4.52 -10.42 1.39
N ALA A 10 -4.20 -10.19 2.67
CA ALA A 10 -4.13 -8.86 3.26
C ALA A 10 -3.05 -8.01 2.56
N HIS A 11 -1.85 -8.56 2.34
CA HIS A 11 -0.77 -7.86 1.64
C HIS A 11 -1.15 -7.46 0.21
N LEU A 12 -1.64 -8.42 -0.58
CA LEU A 12 -2.04 -8.19 -1.98
C LEU A 12 -3.21 -7.20 -2.06
N GLY A 13 -4.18 -7.34 -1.16
CA GLY A 13 -5.33 -6.44 -1.08
C GLY A 13 -4.93 -5.00 -0.78
N LEU A 14 -4.06 -4.80 0.22
CA LEU A 14 -3.59 -3.46 0.57
C LEU A 14 -2.68 -2.88 -0.55
N ALA A 15 -1.82 -3.70 -1.15
CA ALA A 15 -1.00 -3.27 -2.29
C ALA A 15 -1.84 -2.80 -3.48
N ALA A 16 -2.90 -3.53 -3.83
CA ALA A 16 -3.80 -3.13 -4.92
C ALA A 16 -4.47 -1.77 -4.66
N ARG A 17 -4.91 -1.51 -3.42
CA ARG A 17 -5.54 -0.24 -3.02
C ARG A 17 -4.55 0.93 -3.08
N LEU A 18 -3.35 0.75 -2.53
CA LEU A 18 -2.29 1.76 -2.56
C LEU A 18 -1.89 2.11 -4.00
N TRP A 19 -1.70 1.09 -4.85
CA TRP A 19 -1.40 1.34 -6.27
C TRP A 19 -2.55 2.01 -7.00
N SER A 20 -3.80 1.62 -6.74
CA SER A 20 -4.96 2.24 -7.39
C SER A 20 -5.11 3.72 -7.02
N THR A 21 -4.96 4.05 -5.73
CA THR A 21 -5.07 5.42 -5.22
C THR A 21 -3.90 6.32 -5.62
N ALA A 22 -2.74 5.75 -5.93
CA ALA A 22 -1.60 6.49 -6.48
C ALA A 22 -1.67 6.64 -8.02
N LEU A 23 -1.91 5.54 -8.75
CA LEU A 23 -1.82 5.51 -10.22
C LEU A 23 -2.99 6.22 -10.92
N GLY A 24 -4.21 6.13 -10.38
CA GLY A 24 -5.37 6.79 -10.97
C GLY A 24 -5.19 8.31 -11.08
N PRO A 25 -4.93 9.01 -9.96
CA PRO A 25 -4.62 10.44 -9.99
C PRO A 25 -3.35 10.78 -10.76
N ALA A 26 -2.30 9.95 -10.65
CA ALA A 26 -1.06 10.14 -11.40
C ALA A 26 -1.30 10.20 -12.91
N ALA A 27 -2.09 9.25 -13.44
CA ALA A 27 -2.41 9.18 -14.86
C ALA A 27 -3.32 10.34 -15.32
N LEU A 28 -4.27 10.76 -14.48
CA LEU A 28 -5.26 11.78 -14.85
C LEU A 28 -4.78 13.22 -14.64
N TYR A 29 -3.93 13.45 -13.64
CA TYR A 29 -3.60 14.80 -13.17
C TYR A 29 -2.09 15.08 -13.08
N GLY A 30 -1.23 14.11 -13.41
CA GLY A 30 0.23 14.27 -13.31
C GLY A 30 0.75 14.41 -11.88
N ARG A 31 -0.10 14.12 -10.88
CA ARG A 31 0.21 14.16 -9.45
C ARG A 31 -0.63 13.15 -8.70
N PHE A 32 -0.18 12.74 -7.52
CA PHE A 32 -0.90 11.80 -6.66
C PHE A 32 -0.87 12.23 -5.19
N PRO A 33 -1.76 11.70 -4.33
CA PRO A 33 -1.72 11.94 -2.89
C PRO A 33 -0.34 11.69 -2.27
N GLY A 34 0.05 12.46 -1.25
CA GLY A 34 1.36 12.29 -0.61
C GLY A 34 1.57 10.91 0.02
N LEU A 35 0.48 10.30 0.52
CA LEU A 35 0.45 8.98 1.16
C LEU A 35 1.55 8.79 2.22
N ASP A 36 1.74 9.78 3.10
CA ASP A 36 2.65 9.62 4.24
C ASP A 36 2.14 8.49 5.17
N PRO A 37 3.00 7.53 5.58
CA PRO A 37 2.63 6.50 6.57
C PRO A 37 2.06 7.03 7.89
N ALA A 38 2.39 8.26 8.29
CA ALA A 38 1.81 8.88 9.49
C ALA A 38 0.38 9.42 9.28
N GLU A 39 -0.08 9.52 8.03
CA GLU A 39 -1.39 10.09 7.67
C GLU A 39 -2.31 9.06 6.98
N LEU A 40 -1.84 7.82 6.80
CA LEU A 40 -2.56 6.76 6.10
C LEU A 40 -2.95 5.64 7.08
N TYR A 41 -4.25 5.44 7.22
CA TYR A 41 -4.84 4.53 8.19
C TYR A 41 -5.56 3.39 7.47
N TRP A 42 -5.35 2.17 7.94
CA TRP A 42 -6.04 0.98 7.46
C TRP A 42 -6.77 0.30 8.62
N ASP A 43 -8.07 0.04 8.43
CA ASP A 43 -8.87 -0.76 9.35
C ASP A 43 -9.21 -2.11 8.70
N GLY A 44 -8.58 -3.18 9.21
CA GLY A 44 -8.81 -4.54 8.72
C GLY A 44 -10.18 -5.13 9.08
N ALA A 45 -10.98 -4.45 9.90
CA ALA A 45 -12.36 -4.86 10.20
C ALA A 45 -13.38 -4.31 9.17
N LEU A 46 -12.98 -3.32 8.37
CA LEU A 46 -13.82 -2.72 7.34
C LEU A 46 -13.57 -3.34 5.96
N THR A 47 -14.46 -3.05 5.01
CA THR A 47 -14.34 -3.46 3.60
C THR A 47 -14.04 -2.27 2.71
N SER A 48 -13.31 -2.49 1.62
CA SER A 48 -13.08 -1.47 0.59
C SER A 48 -14.39 -0.89 0.06
N PRO A 49 -14.47 0.43 -0.16
CA PRO A 49 -13.39 1.41 -0.06
C PRO A 49 -13.20 2.04 1.34
N ASP A 50 -14.05 1.69 2.32
CA ASP A 50 -14.05 2.33 3.64
C ASP A 50 -12.90 1.86 4.56
N ASP A 51 -12.19 0.81 4.16
CA ASP A 51 -11.08 0.23 4.91
C ASP A 51 -9.80 1.07 4.89
N LEU A 52 -9.68 2.04 3.98
CA LEU A 52 -8.48 2.85 3.81
C LEU A 52 -8.82 4.34 3.87
N TRP A 53 -8.20 5.06 4.81
CA TRP A 53 -8.40 6.49 5.00
C TRP A 53 -7.08 7.24 4.97
N TRP A 54 -7.02 8.34 4.21
CA TRP A 54 -5.89 9.26 4.17
C TRP A 54 -6.34 10.62 4.73
N ALA A 55 -5.68 11.07 5.78
CA ALA A 55 -5.97 12.34 6.46
C ALA A 55 -5.16 13.53 5.90
N GLY A 56 -4.22 13.26 5.00
CA GLY A 56 -3.33 14.27 4.44
C GLY A 56 -3.98 15.10 3.33
N SER A 57 -3.26 16.14 2.93
CA SER A 57 -3.67 17.05 1.84
C SER A 57 -2.57 17.29 0.80
N ALA A 58 -1.33 16.89 1.10
CA ALA A 58 -0.19 17.07 0.22
C ALA A 58 -0.32 16.21 -1.05
N THR A 59 0.26 16.69 -2.16
CA THR A 59 0.39 15.91 -3.39
C THR A 59 1.85 15.84 -3.81
N ARG A 60 2.19 14.80 -4.57
CA ARG A 60 3.53 14.58 -5.13
C ARG A 60 3.47 14.48 -6.66
N PRO A 61 4.55 14.86 -7.37
CA PRO A 61 4.64 14.69 -8.82
C PRO A 61 4.50 13.22 -9.22
N ALA A 62 3.84 12.92 -10.33
CA ALA A 62 3.63 11.55 -10.83
C ALA A 62 4.87 10.94 -11.51
N THR A 63 6.06 11.11 -10.94
CA THR A 63 7.25 10.43 -11.45
C THR A 63 7.29 8.98 -10.97
N ALA A 64 7.91 8.11 -11.77
CA ALA A 64 8.11 6.71 -11.37
C ALA A 64 8.90 6.61 -10.04
N ALA A 65 9.85 7.53 -9.81
CA ALA A 65 10.62 7.59 -8.58
C ALA A 65 9.75 7.97 -7.38
N ASP A 66 8.89 8.98 -7.51
CA ASP A 66 7.98 9.43 -6.45
C ASP A 66 6.93 8.37 -6.12
N LEU A 67 6.34 7.74 -7.13
CA LEU A 67 5.38 6.65 -6.96
C LEU A 67 6.01 5.46 -6.22
N ARG A 68 7.22 5.06 -6.63
CA ARG A 68 7.98 3.98 -5.99
C ARG A 68 8.32 4.32 -4.55
N ALA A 69 8.77 5.55 -4.29
CA ALA A 69 9.10 6.00 -2.94
C ALA A 69 7.87 6.02 -2.02
N ALA A 70 6.77 6.60 -2.49
CA ALA A 70 5.54 6.71 -1.71
C ALA A 70 4.87 5.36 -1.48
N VAL A 71 4.67 4.54 -2.51
CA VAL A 71 3.90 3.29 -2.39
C VAL A 71 4.80 2.13 -1.96
N GLN A 72 5.86 1.86 -2.71
CA GLN A 72 6.66 0.65 -2.51
C GLN A 72 7.59 0.78 -1.30
N GLU A 73 8.40 1.84 -1.24
CA GLU A 73 9.41 2.00 -0.20
C GLU A 73 8.79 2.35 1.15
N ALA A 74 7.84 3.28 1.20
CA ALA A 74 7.27 3.74 2.46
C ALA A 74 6.21 2.79 3.06
N HIS A 75 5.46 2.03 2.24
CA HIS A 75 4.40 1.14 2.74
C HIS A 75 4.67 -0.34 2.51
N LEU A 76 4.87 -0.76 1.26
CA LEU A 76 4.87 -2.20 0.92
C LEU A 76 6.11 -2.93 1.45
N VAL A 77 7.28 -2.30 1.42
CA VAL A 77 8.51 -2.87 1.96
C VAL A 77 8.43 -3.07 3.48
N PRO A 78 8.06 -2.07 4.31
CA PRO A 78 7.86 -2.25 5.75
C PRO A 78 6.76 -3.27 6.08
N LEU A 79 5.63 -3.23 5.35
CA LEU A 79 4.54 -4.19 5.55
C LEU A 79 5.00 -5.62 5.29
N HIS A 80 5.71 -5.86 4.18
CA HIS A 80 6.25 -7.19 3.90
C HIS A 80 7.24 -7.64 4.97
N ALA A 81 8.11 -6.74 5.43
CA ALA A 81 9.06 -7.04 6.50
C ALA A 81 8.33 -7.44 7.80
N ALA A 82 7.23 -6.76 8.16
CA ALA A 82 6.40 -7.13 9.30
C ALA A 82 5.76 -8.51 9.12
N LEU A 83 5.11 -8.77 7.98
CA LEU A 83 4.50 -10.08 7.69
C LEU A 83 5.49 -11.24 7.62
N ARG A 84 6.76 -10.95 7.32
CA ARG A 84 7.88 -11.91 7.34
C ARG A 84 8.35 -12.26 8.74
N ARG A 85 8.19 -11.37 9.73
CA ARG A 85 8.55 -11.65 11.13
C ARG A 85 7.54 -12.61 11.78
N ASP A 86 6.26 -12.48 11.42
CA ASP A 86 5.17 -13.27 12.01
C ASP A 86 4.93 -14.63 11.33
N GLY A 87 5.68 -14.97 10.27
CA GLY A 87 5.60 -16.28 9.63
C GLY A 87 6.44 -16.45 8.35
N ARG A 88 6.45 -17.67 7.81
CA ARG A 88 7.11 -18.01 6.53
C ARG A 88 6.32 -17.44 5.34
N THR A 89 6.31 -16.13 5.20
CA THR A 89 5.68 -15.42 4.08
C THR A 89 6.64 -15.44 2.87
N ALA A 90 6.12 -15.79 1.69
CA ALA A 90 6.95 -15.94 0.49
C ALA A 90 7.43 -14.57 0.00
N THR A 91 8.72 -14.46 -0.33
CA THR A 91 9.35 -13.19 -0.77
C THR A 91 8.73 -12.61 -2.04
N ARG A 92 8.08 -13.45 -2.86
CA ARG A 92 7.44 -13.04 -4.13
C ARG A 92 6.28 -12.07 -3.94
N LEU A 93 5.68 -12.01 -2.75
CA LEU A 93 4.58 -11.07 -2.47
C LEU A 93 4.96 -9.59 -2.63
N LEU A 94 6.25 -9.24 -2.55
CA LEU A 94 6.74 -7.88 -2.81
C LEU A 94 6.68 -7.44 -4.27
N TRP A 95 6.60 -8.39 -5.19
CA TRP A 95 6.96 -8.16 -6.60
C TRP A 95 5.82 -8.44 -7.58
N GLY A 96 4.72 -9.06 -7.11
CA GLY A 96 3.75 -9.72 -7.99
C GLY A 96 4.20 -11.12 -8.34
#